data_AF-A0A3N6RG86-F1
#
_entry.id   AF-A0A3N6RG86-F1
#
_cell.length_a   1.000
_cell.length_b   1.000
_cell.length_c   1.000
_cell.angle_alpha   90.00
_cell.angle_beta   90.00
_cell.angle_gamma   90.00
#
_symmetry.space_group_name_H-M   'P 1'
#
loop_
_entity.id
_entity.type
_entity.pdbx_description
1 polymer ?
#
loop_
_entity_poly.entity_id
_entity_poly.type
_entity_poly.pdbx_seq_one_letter_code
_entity_poly.pdbx_strand_id
1 'polypeptide(L)'
;MPPIPSYLIPLVIVLVIVPSVVAILLRIILHFDLVNQGNKVRRLINQQSVNKPRFIEYLEGRFTDASSKLEQVNTGALIDQVYSRQRLFGLISYEQIEYFCRILPNLLVSFGLLGTFIGITINLTSLSQTVSDTNATDVSSLLRELQVPLQGMGIAFTSSLVAILFSAVVTSVNFIFNTSLAKTRLISSIEDYLDNIYLQTIEGQTQLDKVVKAVAYSFEGFLTRFGQTVRVGVESALQDKIQEIHNANTTTSKLAEQTFVRLGEAAATVAKSSKDFQIAGDRFLEIAQIFEHSQFPQKLANSTAQLANIQSNFSQSTSTLATAVQAIEIVVIELQGYSKRLAKFGEQITSNNQTSLKLLESHQSNQKSLAEMIRQLQEASQGFQLAVGTLDSLQRRVVSKADNLDEVQIQLKTLANALNNSTDGISQSIKSLGDQIGKGMSNQANLNNSHLSVIATNLQEYINQMQETKNEIYRLTHTIDKLANK
;
A
#
# COMPACT_ATOMS: atom_id res chain seq x y z
N MET A 1 -9.32 13.95 -0.26
CA MET A 1 -9.42 12.86 0.73
C MET A 1 -10.45 11.87 0.19
N PRO A 2 -10.10 10.57 0.02
CA PRO A 2 -11.11 9.58 -0.34
C PRO A 2 -12.20 9.55 0.75
N PRO A 3 -13.47 9.34 0.36
CA PRO A 3 -14.57 9.32 1.32
C PRO A 3 -14.37 8.18 2.33
N ILE A 4 -14.49 8.48 3.61
CA ILE A 4 -14.48 7.49 4.68
C ILE A 4 -15.69 6.56 4.42
N PRO A 5 -15.52 5.23 4.41
CA PRO A 5 -16.63 4.31 4.25
C PRO A 5 -17.70 4.55 5.29
N SER A 6 -18.96 4.54 4.88
CA SER A 6 -20.12 4.87 5.71
C SER A 6 -20.22 4.07 7.01
N TYR A 7 -19.68 2.84 7.05
CA TYR A 7 -19.68 1.99 8.25
C TYR A 7 -18.61 2.37 9.29
N LEU A 8 -17.52 3.06 8.90
CA LEU A 8 -16.44 3.48 9.81
C LEU A 8 -16.70 4.86 10.45
N ILE A 9 -17.49 5.70 9.80
CA ILE A 9 -17.90 7.03 10.30
C ILE A 9 -18.52 6.95 11.71
N PRO A 10 -19.53 6.10 12.00
CA PRO A 10 -20.12 6.04 13.34
C PRO A 10 -19.12 5.59 14.40
N LEU A 11 -18.20 4.68 14.07
CA LEU A 11 -17.15 4.23 14.99
C LEU A 11 -16.21 5.38 15.37
N VAL A 12 -15.74 6.15 14.38
CA VAL A 12 -14.86 7.31 14.61
C VAL A 12 -15.58 8.37 15.44
N ILE A 13 -16.86 8.62 15.17
CA ILE A 13 -17.64 9.59 15.95
C ILE A 13 -17.75 9.16 17.42
N VAL A 14 -18.13 7.92 17.68
CA VAL A 14 -18.38 7.41 19.04
C VAL A 14 -17.08 7.22 19.83
N LEU A 15 -16.01 6.76 19.18
CA LEU A 15 -14.78 6.36 19.85
C LEU A 15 -13.75 7.49 19.95
N VAL A 16 -13.76 8.45 19.02
CA VAL A 16 -12.74 9.51 18.93
C VAL A 16 -13.37 10.88 19.19
N ILE A 17 -14.37 11.27 18.40
CA ILE A 17 -14.87 12.65 18.42
C ILE A 17 -15.63 12.96 19.70
N VAL A 18 -16.63 12.14 20.05
CA VAL A 18 -17.47 12.36 21.23
C VAL A 18 -16.66 12.39 22.53
N PRO A 19 -15.77 11.41 22.82
CA PRO A 19 -14.96 11.43 24.04
C PRO A 19 -14.02 12.64 24.10
N SER A 20 -13.45 13.04 22.95
CA SER A 20 -12.55 14.20 22.87
C SER A 20 -13.27 15.50 23.19
N VAL A 21 -14.45 15.73 22.60
CA VAL A 21 -15.27 16.93 22.87
C VAL A 21 -15.71 16.97 24.33
N VAL A 22 -16.16 15.83 24.88
CA VAL A 22 -16.56 15.72 26.28
C VAL A 22 -15.38 16.04 27.21
N ALA A 23 -14.19 15.50 26.94
CA ALA A 23 -13.00 15.79 27.75
C ALA A 23 -12.61 17.27 27.70
N ILE A 24 -12.64 17.89 26.51
CA ILE A 24 -12.35 19.32 26.36
C ILE A 24 -13.31 20.17 27.19
N LEU A 25 -14.62 19.91 27.09
CA LEU A 25 -15.63 20.65 27.85
C LEU A 25 -15.47 20.46 29.36
N LEU A 26 -15.32 19.21 29.82
CA LEU A 26 -15.13 18.91 31.23
C LEU A 26 -13.86 19.57 31.78
N ARG A 27 -12.77 19.58 31.01
CA ARG A 27 -11.49 20.19 31.41
C ARG A 27 -11.62 21.69 31.60
N ILE A 28 -12.27 22.37 30.66
CA ILE A 28 -12.50 23.83 30.71
C ILE A 28 -13.39 24.17 31.91
N ILE A 29 -14.52 23.49 32.06
CA ILE A 29 -15.47 23.76 33.15
C ILE A 29 -14.80 23.53 34.52
N LEU A 30 -14.08 22.43 34.68
CA LEU A 30 -13.37 22.13 35.93
C LEU A 30 -12.32 23.19 36.26
N HIS A 31 -11.53 23.62 35.27
CA HIS A 31 -10.53 24.66 35.48
C HIS A 31 -11.15 25.98 35.94
N PHE A 32 -12.22 26.43 35.26
CA PHE A 32 -12.91 27.66 35.64
C PHE A 32 -13.56 27.57 37.02
N ASP A 33 -14.17 26.45 37.38
CA ASP A 33 -14.74 26.29 38.72
C ASP A 33 -13.67 26.34 39.80
N LEU A 34 -12.55 25.62 39.64
CA LEU A 34 -11.44 25.64 40.60
C LEU A 34 -10.86 27.04 40.80
N VAL A 35 -10.64 27.78 39.71
CA VAL A 35 -10.16 29.17 39.76
C VAL A 35 -11.19 30.08 40.43
N ASN A 36 -12.48 29.91 40.13
CA ASN A 36 -13.55 30.68 40.74
C ASN A 36 -13.65 30.43 42.25
N GLN A 37 -13.60 29.17 42.70
CA GLN A 37 -13.57 28.83 44.12
C GLN A 37 -12.33 29.43 44.79
N GLY A 38 -11.15 29.29 44.18
CA GLY A 38 -9.89 29.86 44.72
C GLY A 38 -9.96 31.37 44.87
N ASN A 39 -10.52 32.07 43.88
CA ASN A 39 -10.74 33.51 43.95
C ASN A 39 -11.73 33.91 45.05
N LYS A 40 -12.79 33.12 45.30
CA LYS A 40 -13.71 33.35 46.43
C LYS A 40 -13.01 33.19 47.77
N VAL A 41 -12.20 32.13 47.94
CA VAL A 41 -11.40 31.94 49.16
C VAL A 41 -10.45 33.11 49.37
N ARG A 42 -9.75 33.54 48.32
CA ARG A 42 -8.82 34.67 48.39
C ARG A 42 -9.49 36.00 48.72
N ARG A 43 -10.74 36.20 48.31
CA ARG A 43 -11.53 37.37 48.73
C ARG A 43 -11.91 37.32 50.22
N LEU A 44 -12.19 36.12 50.75
CA LEU A 44 -12.40 35.92 52.20
C LEU A 44 -11.13 36.22 52.99
N ILE A 45 -9.95 35.84 52.45
CA ILE A 45 -8.66 36.16 53.07
C ILE A 45 -8.45 37.67 53.18
N ASN A 46 -8.79 38.39 52.12
CA ASN A 46 -8.68 39.86 52.07
C ASN A 46 -9.83 40.58 52.83
N GLN A 47 -10.60 39.88 53.67
CA GLN A 47 -11.71 40.40 54.47
C GLN A 47 -12.80 41.15 53.65
N GLN A 48 -12.96 40.79 52.37
CA GLN A 48 -14.01 41.34 51.54
C GLN A 48 -15.32 40.59 51.80
N SER A 49 -16.42 41.32 51.98
CA SER A 49 -17.74 40.72 52.22
C SER A 49 -18.22 40.00 50.96
N VAL A 50 -18.01 38.68 50.93
CA VAL A 50 -18.44 37.77 49.87
C VAL A 50 -19.21 36.64 50.50
N ASN A 51 -20.28 36.17 49.86
CA ASN A 51 -20.99 34.97 50.29
C ASN A 51 -20.02 33.79 50.41
N LYS A 52 -19.86 33.29 51.64
CA LYS A 52 -18.99 32.16 51.95
C LYS A 52 -19.44 30.91 51.17
N PRO A 53 -18.54 30.22 50.46
CA PRO A 53 -18.89 28.98 49.78
C PRO A 53 -19.34 27.90 50.79
N ARG A 54 -20.40 27.15 50.47
CA ARG A 54 -20.90 26.06 51.33
C ARG A 54 -19.83 25.03 51.72
N PHE A 55 -18.85 24.78 50.84
CA PHE A 55 -17.78 23.84 51.15
C PHE A 55 -16.81 24.37 52.20
N ILE A 56 -16.61 25.69 52.29
CA ILE A 56 -15.80 26.34 53.34
C ILE A 56 -16.53 26.27 54.67
N GLU A 57 -17.82 26.55 54.69
CA GLU A 57 -18.64 26.47 55.91
C GLU A 57 -18.66 25.04 56.49
N TYR A 58 -18.73 24.02 55.63
CA TYR A 58 -18.57 22.62 56.03
C TYR A 58 -17.15 22.32 56.55
N LEU A 59 -16.12 22.87 55.91
CA LEU A 59 -14.72 22.67 56.29
C LEU A 59 -14.41 23.32 57.64
N GLU A 60 -14.93 24.51 57.91
CA GLU A 60 -14.82 25.24 59.18
C GLU A 60 -15.40 24.46 60.35
N GLY A 61 -16.61 23.89 60.19
CA GLY A 61 -17.23 23.06 61.22
C GLY A 61 -16.38 21.83 61.57
N ARG A 62 -15.81 21.19 60.55
CA ARG A 62 -14.90 20.04 60.76
C ARG A 62 -13.55 20.44 61.36
N PHE A 63 -13.02 21.58 60.96
CA PHE A 63 -11.78 22.14 61.50
C PHE A 63 -11.95 22.49 62.98
N THR A 64 -13.11 23.06 63.36
CA THR A 64 -13.45 23.39 64.76
C THR A 64 -13.58 22.13 65.62
N ASP A 65 -14.30 21.10 65.13
CA ASP A 65 -14.43 19.83 65.85
C ASP A 65 -13.06 19.13 66.02
N ALA A 66 -12.22 19.15 64.98
CA ALA A 66 -10.87 18.61 65.03
C ALA A 66 -9.95 19.39 65.99
N SER A 67 -9.98 20.72 65.96
CA SER A 67 -9.18 21.59 66.82
C SER A 67 -9.57 21.51 68.29
N SER A 68 -10.80 21.10 68.61
CA SER A 68 -11.24 20.88 70.00
C SER A 68 -10.78 19.54 70.60
N LYS A 69 -10.43 18.57 69.74
CA LYS A 69 -10.10 17.18 70.13
C LYS A 69 -8.63 16.84 69.95
N LEU A 70 -7.92 17.56 69.10
CA LEU A 70 -6.54 17.27 68.69
C LEU A 70 -5.65 18.49 68.91
N GLU A 71 -4.49 18.27 69.53
CA GLU A 71 -3.46 19.29 69.80
C GLU A 71 -2.79 19.80 68.51
N GLN A 72 -2.77 18.97 67.46
CA GLN A 72 -2.31 19.34 66.12
C GLN A 72 -3.29 18.83 65.06
N VAL A 73 -3.92 19.75 64.34
CA VAL A 73 -4.87 19.42 63.26
C VAL A 73 -4.10 19.27 61.95
N ASN A 74 -4.32 18.16 61.23
CA ASN A 74 -3.79 17.98 59.88
C ASN A 74 -4.71 18.69 58.86
N THR A 75 -4.47 19.99 58.66
CA THR A 75 -5.27 20.87 57.78
C THR A 75 -5.30 20.34 56.34
N GLY A 76 -4.16 19.86 55.81
CA GLY A 76 -4.08 19.28 54.47
C GLY A 76 -5.00 18.07 54.26
N ALA A 77 -5.04 17.13 55.21
CA ALA A 77 -5.90 15.94 55.13
C ALA A 77 -7.40 16.28 55.16
N LEU A 78 -7.78 17.32 55.93
CA LEU A 78 -9.17 17.81 55.97
C LEU A 78 -9.58 18.44 54.63
N ILE A 79 -8.70 19.24 54.03
CA ILE A 79 -8.94 19.89 52.73
C ILE A 79 -9.06 18.84 51.63
N ASP A 80 -8.14 17.86 51.55
CA ASP A 80 -8.18 16.79 50.54
C ASP A 80 -9.46 15.93 50.66
N GLN A 81 -9.92 15.65 51.89
CA GLN A 81 -11.16 14.92 52.10
C GLN A 81 -12.41 15.70 51.65
N VAL A 82 -12.41 17.03 51.80
CA VAL A 82 -13.53 17.87 51.33
C VAL A 82 -13.47 18.05 49.82
N TYR A 83 -12.27 18.19 49.25
CA TYR A 83 -12.06 18.30 47.80
C TYR A 83 -12.49 17.03 47.05
N SER A 84 -12.08 15.84 47.53
CA SER A 84 -12.46 14.55 46.93
C SER A 84 -13.98 14.29 46.95
N ARG A 85 -14.72 14.97 47.83
CA ARG A 85 -16.18 14.90 47.91
C ARG A 85 -16.89 15.85 46.94
N GLN A 86 -16.19 16.80 46.32
CA GLN A 86 -16.78 17.71 45.34
C GLN A 86 -17.10 16.98 44.04
N ARG A 87 -18.30 17.25 43.52
CA ARG A 87 -18.81 16.67 42.27
C ARG A 87 -19.24 17.77 41.32
N LEU A 88 -18.87 17.65 40.06
CA LEU A 88 -19.32 18.52 38.99
C LEU A 88 -20.72 18.07 38.55
N PHE A 89 -21.70 18.98 38.55
CA PHE A 89 -23.11 18.69 38.22
C PHE A 89 -23.73 17.53 39.03
N GLY A 90 -23.18 17.19 40.21
CA GLY A 90 -23.69 16.12 41.09
C GLY A 90 -23.39 14.68 40.63
N LEU A 91 -22.90 14.49 39.41
CA LEU A 91 -22.75 13.18 38.78
C LEU A 91 -21.31 12.67 38.73
N ILE A 92 -20.32 13.54 38.48
CA ILE A 92 -18.93 13.14 38.21
C ILE A 92 -18.00 13.77 39.25
N SER A 93 -17.10 12.98 39.86
CA SER A 93 -16.12 13.52 40.81
C SER A 93 -15.01 14.29 40.09
N TYR A 94 -14.42 15.28 40.76
CA TYR A 94 -13.32 16.07 40.17
C TYR A 94 -12.12 15.18 39.82
N GLU A 95 -11.81 14.20 40.67
CA GLU A 95 -10.74 13.22 40.41
C GLU A 95 -11.02 12.34 39.19
N GLN A 96 -12.28 11.92 38.97
CA GLN A 96 -12.65 11.15 37.78
C GLN A 96 -12.46 11.96 36.51
N ILE A 97 -12.83 13.25 36.52
CA ILE A 97 -12.63 14.14 35.38
C ILE A 97 -11.13 14.32 35.10
N GLU A 98 -10.33 14.57 36.15
CA GLU A 98 -8.87 14.72 35.99
C GLU A 98 -8.23 13.44 35.45
N TYR A 99 -8.61 12.28 35.98
CA TYR A 99 -8.10 11.00 35.52
C TYR A 99 -8.50 10.71 34.07
N PHE A 100 -9.79 10.90 33.73
CA PHE A 100 -10.30 10.71 32.37
C PHE A 100 -9.60 11.62 31.37
N CYS A 101 -9.49 12.91 31.66
CA CYS A 101 -8.80 13.87 30.77
C CYS A 101 -7.31 13.55 30.64
N ARG A 102 -6.67 12.98 31.67
CA ARG A 102 -5.25 12.59 31.64
C ARG A 102 -4.99 11.35 30.79
N ILE A 103 -5.88 10.34 30.86
CA ILE A 103 -5.67 9.07 30.14
C ILE A 103 -6.16 9.12 28.69
N LEU A 104 -7.17 9.94 28.39
CA LEU A 104 -7.82 9.98 27.08
C LEU A 104 -6.86 10.24 25.90
N PRO A 105 -5.88 11.17 25.97
CA PRO A 105 -4.94 11.38 24.86
C PRO A 105 -4.16 10.12 24.48
N ASN A 106 -3.65 9.39 25.48
CA ASN A 106 -2.92 8.15 25.24
C ASN A 106 -3.83 7.07 24.65
N LEU A 107 -5.07 7.03 25.14
CA LEU A 107 -6.10 6.08 24.69
C LEU A 107 -6.52 6.36 23.23
N LEU A 108 -6.64 7.63 22.84
CA LEU A 108 -6.87 8.07 21.46
C LEU A 108 -5.73 7.65 20.52
N VAL A 109 -4.47 7.76 20.97
CA VAL A 109 -3.31 7.26 20.20
C VAL A 109 -3.39 5.74 20.05
N SER A 110 -3.66 5.01 21.14
CA SER A 110 -3.82 3.56 21.09
C SER A 110 -4.96 3.12 20.17
N PHE A 111 -6.09 3.83 20.16
CA PHE A 111 -7.18 3.59 19.22
C PHE A 111 -6.80 3.89 17.78
N GLY A 112 -6.04 4.96 17.54
CA GLY A 112 -5.49 5.26 16.22
C GLY A 112 -4.57 4.15 15.71
N LEU A 113 -3.69 3.62 16.56
CA LEU A 113 -2.80 2.50 16.22
C LEU A 113 -3.58 1.20 16.00
N LEU A 114 -4.55 0.89 16.86
CA LEU A 114 -5.40 -0.29 16.73
C LEU A 114 -6.19 -0.26 15.42
N GLY A 115 -6.73 0.90 15.03
CA GLY A 115 -7.43 1.10 13.76
C GLY A 115 -6.54 0.80 12.55
N THR A 116 -5.29 1.27 12.56
CA THR A 116 -4.30 0.95 11.52
C THR A 116 -3.99 -0.54 11.48
N PHE A 117 -3.80 -1.16 12.64
CA PHE A 117 -3.47 -2.58 12.73
C PHE A 117 -4.59 -3.45 12.16
N ILE A 118 -5.84 -3.21 12.60
CA ILE A 118 -7.03 -3.88 12.08
C ILE A 118 -7.19 -3.64 10.56
N GLY A 119 -6.98 -2.41 10.11
CA GLY A 119 -7.08 -2.05 8.70
C GLY A 119 -6.06 -2.77 7.81
N ILE A 120 -4.79 -2.86 8.26
CA ILE A 120 -3.75 -3.62 7.57
C ILE A 120 -4.05 -5.11 7.61
N THR A 121 -4.53 -5.66 8.74
CA THR A 121 -4.90 -7.08 8.84
C THR A 121 -6.00 -7.45 7.85
N ILE A 122 -7.09 -6.68 7.79
CA ILE A 122 -8.18 -6.91 6.83
C ILE A 122 -7.66 -6.82 5.40
N ASN A 123 -6.83 -5.82 5.10
CA ASN A 123 -6.21 -5.65 3.78
C ASN A 123 -5.36 -6.87 3.38
N LEU A 124 -4.50 -7.36 4.27
CA LEU A 124 -3.69 -8.56 4.01
C LEU A 124 -4.54 -9.81 3.80
N THR A 125 -5.64 -9.97 4.53
CA THR A 125 -6.57 -11.09 4.33
C THR A 125 -7.27 -10.99 2.97
N SER A 126 -7.77 -9.81 2.59
CA SER A 126 -8.39 -9.59 1.28
C SER A 126 -7.39 -9.77 0.14
N LEU A 127 -6.17 -9.26 0.29
CA LEU A 127 -5.09 -9.44 -0.68
C LEU A 127 -4.74 -10.93 -0.86
N SER A 128 -4.64 -11.68 0.24
CA SER A 128 -4.37 -13.11 0.19
C SER A 128 -5.49 -13.90 -0.48
N GLN A 129 -6.75 -13.50 -0.29
CA GLN A 129 -7.90 -14.12 -0.96
C GLN A 129 -7.91 -13.81 -2.45
N THR A 130 -7.75 -12.54 -2.81
CA THR A 130 -7.61 -12.10 -4.21
C THR A 130 -6.50 -12.87 -4.91
N VAL A 131 -5.29 -12.92 -4.35
CA VAL A 131 -4.16 -13.64 -4.95
C VAL A 131 -4.41 -15.15 -5.06
N SER A 132 -5.15 -15.74 -4.11
CA SER A 132 -5.46 -17.19 -4.13
C SER A 132 -6.56 -17.56 -5.14
N ASP A 133 -7.53 -16.67 -5.36
CA ASP A 133 -8.69 -16.92 -6.22
C ASP A 133 -8.46 -16.50 -7.68
N THR A 134 -7.35 -15.81 -7.98
CA THR A 134 -7.11 -15.29 -9.33
C THR A 134 -6.50 -16.34 -10.27
N ASN A 135 -7.31 -16.87 -11.20
CA ASN A 135 -6.85 -17.60 -12.40
C ASN A 135 -6.40 -16.63 -13.53
N ALA A 136 -5.56 -15.63 -13.21
CA ALA A 136 -5.34 -14.48 -14.11
C ALA A 136 -4.47 -14.80 -15.32
N THR A 137 -5.11 -14.73 -16.50
CA THR A 137 -4.47 -14.54 -17.80
C THR A 137 -4.34 -13.05 -18.17
N ASP A 138 -4.81 -12.13 -17.32
CA ASP A 138 -4.90 -10.70 -17.62
C ASP A 138 -4.40 -9.84 -16.43
N VAL A 139 -3.37 -9.03 -16.65
CA VAL A 139 -2.75 -8.15 -15.63
C VAL A 139 -3.69 -7.01 -15.24
N SER A 140 -4.60 -6.66 -16.15
CA SER A 140 -5.60 -5.59 -16.02
C SER A 140 -6.60 -5.85 -14.88
N SER A 141 -7.04 -7.10 -14.73
CA SER A 141 -7.98 -7.52 -13.69
C SER A 141 -7.31 -7.58 -12.33
N LEU A 142 -6.08 -8.10 -12.27
CA LEU A 142 -5.26 -8.09 -11.04
C LEU A 142 -5.04 -6.67 -10.51
N LEU A 143 -4.70 -5.69 -11.37
CA LEU A 143 -4.47 -4.32 -10.93
C LEU A 143 -5.75 -3.70 -10.33
N ARG A 144 -6.91 -4.01 -10.91
CA ARG A 144 -8.21 -3.52 -10.43
C ARG A 144 -8.63 -4.20 -9.12
N GLU A 145 -8.30 -5.47 -8.93
CA GLU A 145 -8.56 -6.21 -7.70
C GLU A 145 -7.60 -5.81 -6.56
N LEU A 146 -6.37 -5.42 -6.88
CA LEU A 146 -5.39 -4.87 -5.92
C LEU A 146 -5.72 -3.43 -5.49
N GLN A 147 -6.50 -2.69 -6.27
CA GLN A 147 -6.90 -1.32 -5.95
C GLN A 147 -7.81 -1.26 -4.72
N VAL A 148 -8.65 -2.27 -4.50
CA VAL A 148 -9.60 -2.33 -3.38
C VAL A 148 -8.88 -2.46 -2.03
N PRO A 149 -7.92 -3.40 -1.84
CA PRO A 149 -7.09 -3.45 -0.65
C PRO A 149 -6.26 -2.16 -0.44
N LEU A 150 -5.65 -1.61 -1.51
CA LEU A 150 -4.86 -0.36 -1.43
C LEU A 150 -5.71 0.84 -0.94
N GLN A 151 -6.97 0.94 -1.37
CA GLN A 151 -7.88 1.97 -0.88
C GLN A 151 -8.25 1.76 0.60
N GLY A 152 -8.43 0.50 1.03
CA GLY A 152 -8.64 0.13 2.43
C GLY A 152 -7.50 0.57 3.35
N MET A 153 -6.25 0.50 2.87
CA MET A 153 -5.07 1.01 3.60
C MET A 153 -5.16 2.52 3.85
N GLY A 154 -5.53 3.29 2.82
CA GLY A 154 -5.65 4.74 2.92
C GLY A 154 -6.72 5.17 3.93
N ILE A 155 -7.82 4.42 4.02
CA ILE A 155 -8.90 4.66 4.99
C ILE A 155 -8.43 4.40 6.42
N ALA A 156 -7.77 3.27 6.66
CA ALA A 156 -7.24 2.94 7.98
C ALA A 156 -6.22 3.99 8.45
N PHE A 157 -5.32 4.41 7.56
CA PHE A 157 -4.35 5.47 7.86
C PHE A 157 -5.02 6.81 8.17
N THR A 158 -6.05 7.19 7.40
CA THR A 158 -6.78 8.44 7.63
C THR A 158 -7.51 8.43 8.98
N SER A 159 -8.13 7.30 9.37
CA SER A 159 -8.76 7.18 10.69
C SER A 159 -7.77 7.30 11.85
N SER A 160 -6.55 6.76 11.67
CA SER A 160 -5.46 6.87 12.65
C SER A 160 -5.00 8.31 12.81
N LEU A 161 -4.84 9.01 11.69
CA LEU A 161 -4.47 10.43 11.68
C LEU A 161 -5.50 11.30 12.40
N VAL A 162 -6.80 11.01 12.23
CA VAL A 162 -7.87 11.71 12.96
C VAL A 162 -7.74 11.48 14.46
N ALA A 163 -7.51 10.24 14.91
CA ALA A 163 -7.36 9.94 16.33
C ALA A 163 -6.14 10.62 16.97
N ILE A 164 -5.01 10.65 16.25
CA ILE A 164 -3.79 11.34 16.68
C ILE A 164 -4.01 12.86 16.73
N LEU A 165 -4.71 13.43 15.75
CA LEU A 165 -5.03 14.85 15.71
C LEU A 165 -5.90 15.25 16.92
N PHE A 166 -6.95 14.49 17.22
CA PHE A 166 -7.77 14.74 18.41
C PHE A 166 -6.97 14.54 19.71
N SER A 167 -6.06 13.56 19.77
CA SER A 167 -5.16 13.41 20.91
C SER A 167 -4.27 14.64 21.13
N ALA A 168 -3.70 15.20 20.05
CA ALA A 168 -2.91 16.42 20.10
C ALA A 168 -3.74 17.63 20.57
N VAL A 169 -4.98 17.75 20.09
CA VAL A 169 -5.90 18.83 20.51
C VAL A 169 -6.25 18.69 22.00
N VAL A 170 -6.66 17.51 22.47
CA VAL A 170 -7.00 17.27 23.89
C VAL A 170 -5.78 17.51 24.78
N THR A 171 -4.58 17.07 24.37
CA THR A 171 -3.33 17.34 25.09
C THR A 171 -3.04 18.84 25.20
N SER A 172 -3.23 19.57 24.11
CA SER A 172 -3.03 21.03 24.08
C SER A 172 -4.02 21.73 25.03
N VAL A 173 -5.28 21.32 25.04
CA VAL A 173 -6.29 21.84 25.97
C VAL A 173 -5.93 21.50 27.43
N ASN A 174 -5.49 20.28 27.71
CA ASN A 174 -5.05 19.88 29.04
C ASN A 174 -3.87 20.70 29.57
N PHE A 175 -2.97 21.10 28.65
CA PHE A 175 -1.83 21.97 28.95
C PHE A 175 -2.26 23.41 29.25
N ILE A 176 -3.12 23.99 28.40
CA ILE A 176 -3.63 25.36 28.58
C ILE A 176 -4.48 25.46 29.85
N PHE A 177 -5.42 24.53 30.03
CA PHE A 177 -6.32 24.46 31.18
C PHE A 177 -5.78 23.47 32.22
N ASN A 178 -4.66 23.85 32.85
CA ASN A 178 -4.02 23.01 33.85
C ASN A 178 -4.82 22.99 35.17
N THR A 179 -5.60 21.93 35.38
CA THR A 179 -6.42 21.75 36.60
C THR A 179 -5.56 21.42 37.81
N SER A 180 -4.43 20.74 37.63
CA SER A 180 -3.52 20.39 38.73
C SER A 180 -2.95 21.66 39.38
N LEU A 181 -2.54 22.64 38.58
CA LEU A 181 -2.07 23.94 39.08
C LEU A 181 -3.21 24.72 39.77
N ALA A 182 -4.42 24.69 39.20
CA ALA A 182 -5.59 25.32 39.81
C ALA A 182 -5.97 24.67 41.15
N LYS A 183 -5.90 23.34 41.25
CA LYS A 183 -6.13 22.56 42.47
C LYS A 183 -5.12 22.94 43.56
N THR A 184 -3.83 22.94 43.26
CA THR A 184 -2.80 23.32 44.24
C THR A 184 -3.01 24.74 44.75
N ARG A 185 -3.30 25.70 43.85
CA ARG A 185 -3.59 27.08 44.26
C ARG A 185 -4.83 27.19 45.15
N LEU A 186 -5.88 26.42 44.86
CA LEU A 186 -7.09 26.37 45.67
C LEU A 186 -6.78 25.80 47.07
N ILE A 187 -6.08 24.68 47.15
CA ILE A 187 -5.69 24.04 48.43
C ILE A 187 -4.87 25.01 49.28
N SER A 188 -3.82 25.61 48.72
CA SER A 188 -3.00 26.58 49.45
C SER A 188 -3.78 27.81 49.91
N SER A 189 -4.77 28.27 49.11
CA SER A 189 -5.62 29.38 49.53
C SER A 189 -6.56 28.99 50.68
N ILE A 190 -7.04 27.74 50.70
CA ILE A 190 -7.89 27.25 51.79
C ILE A 190 -7.08 27.07 53.07
N GLU A 191 -5.87 26.54 52.96
CA GLU A 191 -4.93 26.37 54.07
C GLU A 191 -4.57 27.72 54.72
N ASP A 192 -4.20 28.73 53.90
CA ASP A 192 -3.93 30.10 54.35
C ASP A 192 -5.15 30.72 55.08
N TYR A 193 -6.35 30.52 54.55
CA TYR A 193 -7.58 30.98 55.21
C TYR A 193 -7.84 30.30 56.57
N LEU A 194 -7.66 28.98 56.65
CA LEU A 194 -7.92 28.23 57.88
C LEU A 194 -6.91 28.57 58.97
N ASP A 195 -5.61 28.55 58.65
CA ASP A 195 -4.56 28.68 59.65
C ASP A 195 -4.35 30.14 60.07
N ASN A 196 -4.46 31.10 59.15
CA ASN A 196 -4.14 32.51 59.45
C ASN A 196 -5.35 33.37 59.82
N ILE A 197 -6.58 32.98 59.47
CA ILE A 197 -7.78 33.80 59.72
C ILE A 197 -8.78 33.07 60.59
N TYR A 198 -9.16 31.85 60.21
CA TYR A 198 -10.20 31.12 60.92
C TYR A 198 -9.73 30.61 62.29
N LEU A 199 -8.49 30.11 62.41
CA LEU A 199 -7.91 29.69 63.68
C LEU A 199 -7.87 30.83 64.71
N GLN A 200 -7.52 32.04 64.27
CA GLN A 200 -7.54 33.25 65.13
C GLN A 200 -8.96 33.62 65.60
N THR A 201 -10.01 33.18 64.89
CA THR A 201 -11.40 33.40 65.27
C THR A 201 -11.87 32.39 66.33
N ILE A 202 -11.21 31.23 66.45
CA ILE A 202 -11.49 30.18 67.43
C ILE A 202 -10.75 30.44 68.76
N GLU A 203 -9.52 30.96 68.71
CA GLU A 203 -8.72 31.34 69.89
C GLU A 203 -9.20 32.65 70.52
N GLY A 204 -10.36 32.58 71.17
CA GLY A 204 -10.97 33.71 71.85
C GLY A 204 -11.37 33.44 73.29
N GLN A 205 -10.58 32.74 74.11
CA GLN A 205 -10.77 32.73 75.59
C GLN A 205 -9.45 32.55 76.37
N THR A 206 -8.98 33.62 76.99
CA THR A 206 -7.96 33.61 78.04
C THR A 206 -8.45 32.80 79.25
N GLN A 207 -7.74 31.70 79.56
CA GLN A 207 -7.99 30.72 80.62
C GLN A 207 -7.93 31.25 82.08
N LEU A 208 -7.96 32.57 82.29
CA LEU A 208 -7.81 33.18 83.62
C LEU A 208 -9.15 33.42 84.34
N ASP A 209 -10.27 33.50 83.60
CA ASP A 209 -11.55 33.97 84.17
C ASP A 209 -12.48 32.86 84.69
N LYS A 210 -12.19 31.58 84.36
CA LYS A 210 -12.94 30.42 84.87
C LYS A 210 -12.50 29.96 86.27
N VAL A 211 -11.28 30.28 86.68
CA VAL A 211 -10.68 29.77 87.92
C VAL A 211 -11.04 30.62 89.14
N VAL A 212 -11.22 31.93 88.95
CA VAL A 212 -11.36 32.89 90.07
C VAL A 212 -12.76 32.87 90.70
N LYS A 213 -13.81 32.50 89.94
CA LYS A 213 -15.19 32.46 90.46
C LYS A 213 -15.58 31.15 91.15
N ALA A 214 -14.86 30.04 90.91
CA ALA A 214 -15.20 28.73 91.47
C ALA A 214 -14.68 28.52 92.91
N VAL A 215 -13.64 29.25 93.31
CA VAL A 215 -12.93 29.03 94.59
C VAL A 215 -13.65 29.67 95.78
N ALA A 216 -14.45 30.73 95.56
CA ALA A 216 -15.06 31.51 96.63
C ALA A 216 -16.33 30.86 97.25
N TYR A 217 -17.02 29.95 96.54
CA TYR A 217 -18.31 29.40 97.01
C TYR A 217 -18.20 28.00 97.64
N SER A 218 -17.06 27.32 97.53
CA SER A 218 -16.97 25.87 97.82
C SER A 218 -16.40 25.50 99.20
N PHE A 219 -16.02 26.46 100.05
CA PHE A 219 -15.23 26.15 101.25
C PHE A 219 -16.06 25.73 102.47
N GLU A 220 -17.37 26.02 102.49
CA GLU A 220 -18.21 25.79 103.68
C GLU A 220 -18.87 24.40 103.70
N GLY A 221 -19.09 23.78 102.53
CA GLY A 221 -19.56 22.39 102.41
C GLY A 221 -18.42 21.35 102.38
N PHE A 222 -17.17 21.79 102.25
CA PHE A 222 -16.01 20.93 102.07
C PHE A 222 -15.73 20.10 103.33
N LEU A 223 -15.61 20.72 104.50
CA LEU A 223 -15.09 20.03 105.69
C LEU A 223 -15.99 18.90 106.21
N THR A 224 -17.31 18.98 105.99
CA THR A 224 -18.26 17.95 106.47
C THR A 224 -18.34 16.74 105.54
N ARG A 225 -18.07 16.90 104.23
CA ARG A 225 -18.05 15.78 103.26
C ARG A 225 -16.64 15.27 102.95
N PHE A 226 -15.61 16.07 103.16
CA PHE A 226 -14.22 15.76 102.82
C PHE A 226 -13.72 14.50 103.52
N GLY A 227 -13.91 14.36 104.83
CA GLY A 227 -13.38 13.21 105.58
C GLY A 227 -13.94 11.84 105.17
N GLN A 228 -15.18 11.79 104.68
CA GLN A 228 -15.89 10.54 104.35
C GLN A 228 -15.88 10.25 102.85
N THR A 229 -15.95 11.28 102.00
CA THR A 229 -15.89 11.16 100.54
C THR A 229 -14.46 11.06 99.99
N VAL A 230 -13.46 11.68 100.63
CA VAL A 230 -12.06 11.56 100.17
C VAL A 230 -11.50 10.17 100.42
N ARG A 231 -11.81 9.54 101.56
CA ARG A 231 -11.32 8.17 101.80
C ARG A 231 -11.89 7.18 100.78
N VAL A 232 -13.21 7.13 100.62
CA VAL A 232 -13.87 6.21 99.68
C VAL A 232 -13.63 6.61 98.22
N GLY A 233 -13.64 7.91 97.91
CA GLY A 233 -13.46 8.42 96.54
C GLY A 233 -12.03 8.36 96.05
N VAL A 234 -11.03 8.60 96.89
CA VAL A 234 -9.60 8.48 96.52
C VAL A 234 -9.20 7.01 96.49
N GLU A 235 -9.62 6.18 97.44
CA GLU A 235 -9.28 4.75 97.45
C GLU A 235 -9.90 4.03 96.24
N SER A 236 -11.18 4.28 95.92
CA SER A 236 -11.83 3.70 94.74
C SER A 236 -11.29 4.28 93.42
N ALA A 237 -11.09 5.60 93.32
CA ALA A 237 -10.61 6.20 92.06
C ALA A 237 -9.13 5.92 91.78
N LEU A 238 -8.26 5.86 92.79
CA LEU A 238 -6.88 5.43 92.59
C LEU A 238 -6.80 3.95 92.27
N GLN A 239 -7.59 3.09 92.92
CA GLN A 239 -7.53 1.66 92.66
C GLN A 239 -7.95 1.33 91.23
N ASP A 240 -9.04 1.92 90.74
CA ASP A 240 -9.48 1.75 89.36
C ASP A 240 -8.45 2.32 88.37
N LYS A 241 -7.90 3.52 88.63
CA LYS A 241 -6.89 4.12 87.73
C LYS A 241 -5.54 3.41 87.78
N ILE A 242 -5.12 2.88 88.91
CA ILE A 242 -3.91 2.06 89.02
C ILE A 242 -4.10 0.75 88.25
N GLN A 243 -5.28 0.13 88.34
CA GLN A 243 -5.58 -1.07 87.55
C GLN A 243 -5.64 -0.77 86.05
N GLU A 244 -6.20 0.38 85.66
CA GLU A 244 -6.24 0.83 84.27
C GLU A 244 -4.83 1.12 83.73
N ILE A 245 -3.97 1.78 84.52
CA ILE A 245 -2.56 2.01 84.20
C ILE A 245 -1.81 0.69 84.11
N HIS A 246 -2.02 -0.24 85.04
CA HIS A 246 -1.41 -1.56 84.98
C HIS A 246 -1.83 -2.30 83.70
N ASN A 247 -3.12 -2.33 83.39
CA ASN A 247 -3.65 -2.97 82.18
C ASN A 247 -3.12 -2.29 80.90
N ALA A 248 -3.06 -0.96 80.87
CA ALA A 248 -2.50 -0.19 79.78
C ALA A 248 -1.00 -0.47 79.60
N ASN A 249 -0.25 -0.56 80.70
CA ASN A 249 1.18 -0.87 80.67
C ASN A 249 1.44 -2.32 80.22
N THR A 250 0.62 -3.28 80.67
CA THR A 250 0.70 -4.67 80.23
C THR A 250 0.38 -4.80 78.73
N THR A 251 -0.65 -4.08 78.27
CA THR A 251 -1.05 -4.04 76.85
C THR A 251 0.03 -3.39 76.01
N THR A 252 0.63 -2.29 76.48
CA THR A 252 1.74 -1.59 75.81
C THR A 252 2.96 -2.48 75.71
N SER A 253 3.32 -3.19 76.79
CA SER A 253 4.43 -4.15 76.79
C SER A 253 4.21 -5.29 75.80
N LYS A 254 2.99 -5.85 75.74
CA LYS A 254 2.63 -6.89 74.76
C LYS A 254 2.66 -6.38 73.31
N LEU A 255 2.18 -5.16 73.08
CA LEU A 255 2.20 -4.55 71.75
C LEU A 255 3.64 -4.24 71.31
N ALA A 256 4.50 -3.81 72.24
CA ALA A 256 5.92 -3.61 71.99
C ALA A 256 6.62 -4.94 71.62
N GLU A 257 6.36 -6.01 72.36
CA GLU A 257 6.87 -7.35 72.05
C GLU A 257 6.43 -7.81 70.65
N GLN A 258 5.15 -7.67 70.32
CA GLN A 258 4.63 -7.98 68.98
C GLN A 258 5.25 -7.12 67.89
N THR A 259 5.51 -5.85 68.16
CA THR A 259 6.17 -4.94 67.23
C THR A 259 7.60 -5.40 66.95
N PHE A 260 8.35 -5.80 67.98
CA PHE A 260 9.70 -6.35 67.81
C PHE A 260 9.71 -7.66 67.02
N VAL A 261 8.77 -8.56 67.28
CA VAL A 261 8.64 -9.82 66.52
C VAL A 261 8.37 -9.52 65.04
N ARG A 262 7.40 -8.65 64.74
CA ARG A 262 7.07 -8.26 63.35
C ARG A 262 8.22 -7.54 62.65
N LEU A 263 8.97 -6.70 63.37
CA LEU A 263 10.19 -6.07 62.85
C LEU A 263 11.26 -7.12 62.52
N GLY A 264 11.42 -8.14 63.37
CA GLY A 264 12.30 -9.27 63.11
C GLY A 264 11.90 -10.08 61.87
N GLU A 265 10.61 -10.38 61.73
CA GLU A 265 10.06 -11.08 60.55
C GLU A 265 10.23 -10.27 59.26
N ALA A 266 9.97 -8.96 59.32
CA ALA A 266 10.16 -8.04 58.20
C ALA A 266 11.65 -7.96 57.80
N ALA A 267 12.55 -7.82 58.77
CA ALA A 267 13.99 -7.80 58.53
C ALA A 267 14.50 -9.12 57.91
N ALA A 268 14.01 -10.27 58.39
CA ALA A 268 14.33 -11.57 57.82
C ALA A 268 13.83 -11.69 56.37
N THR A 269 12.64 -11.17 56.08
CA THR A 269 12.09 -11.14 54.72
C THR A 269 12.91 -10.26 53.80
N VAL A 270 13.30 -9.06 54.23
CA VAL A 270 14.16 -8.15 53.47
C VAL A 270 15.53 -8.79 53.20
N ALA A 271 16.13 -9.42 54.21
CA ALA A 271 17.40 -10.15 54.03
C ALA A 271 17.29 -11.27 53.00
N LYS A 272 16.18 -12.04 53.03
CA LYS A 272 15.91 -13.07 52.04
C LYS A 272 15.72 -12.49 50.64
N SER A 273 14.93 -11.43 50.49
CA SER A 273 14.73 -10.76 49.19
C SER A 273 16.02 -10.18 48.62
N SER A 274 16.89 -9.62 49.46
CA SER A 274 18.21 -9.13 49.06
C SER A 274 19.08 -10.26 48.50
N LYS A 275 19.07 -11.42 49.17
CA LYS A 275 19.78 -12.61 48.70
C LYS A 275 19.22 -13.13 47.37
N ASP A 276 17.89 -13.20 47.24
CA ASP A 276 17.24 -13.61 45.99
C ASP A 276 17.57 -12.64 44.84
N PHE A 277 17.64 -11.33 45.13
CA PHE A 277 18.03 -10.31 44.16
C PHE A 277 19.50 -10.46 43.73
N GLN A 278 20.40 -10.76 44.67
CA GLN A 278 21.80 -11.04 44.36
C GLN A 278 21.94 -12.27 43.43
N ILE A 279 21.24 -13.37 43.74
CA ILE A 279 21.23 -14.57 42.90
C ILE A 279 20.70 -14.25 41.49
N ALA A 280 19.64 -13.44 41.38
CA ALA A 280 19.12 -13.01 40.09
C ALA A 280 20.13 -12.16 39.32
N GLY A 281 20.83 -11.25 40.00
CA GLY A 281 21.91 -10.45 39.42
C GLY A 281 23.06 -11.29 38.89
N ASP A 282 23.53 -12.27 39.69
CA ASP A 282 24.61 -13.18 39.30
C ASP A 282 24.22 -14.01 38.06
N ARG A 283 23.00 -14.54 38.02
CA ARG A 283 22.49 -15.25 36.84
C ARG A 283 22.37 -14.37 35.61
N PHE A 284 21.99 -13.10 35.79
CA PHE A 284 21.94 -12.15 34.68
C PHE A 284 23.32 -11.90 34.08
N LEU A 285 24.34 -11.76 34.95
CA LEU A 285 25.73 -11.58 34.53
C LEU A 285 26.24 -12.82 33.79
N GLU A 286 25.94 -14.02 34.29
CA GLU A 286 26.28 -15.28 33.64
C GLU A 286 25.67 -15.38 32.24
N ILE A 287 24.36 -15.10 32.10
CA ILE A 287 23.68 -15.13 30.79
C ILE A 287 24.25 -14.07 29.85
N ALA A 288 24.55 -12.87 30.34
CA ALA A 288 25.16 -11.83 29.53
C ALA A 288 26.53 -12.26 29.00
N GLN A 289 27.36 -12.88 29.83
CA GLN A 289 28.65 -13.43 29.40
C GLN A 289 28.49 -14.57 28.39
N ILE A 290 27.54 -15.50 28.59
CA ILE A 290 27.24 -16.56 27.63
C ILE A 290 26.81 -15.96 26.29
N PHE A 291 25.97 -14.92 26.32
CA PHE A 291 25.49 -14.26 25.11
C PHE A 291 26.62 -13.52 24.37
N GLU A 292 27.47 -12.79 25.09
CA GLU A 292 28.63 -12.09 24.55
C GLU A 292 29.62 -13.04 23.87
N HIS A 293 29.88 -14.20 24.48
CA HIS A 293 30.77 -15.23 23.92
C HIS A 293 30.07 -16.14 22.91
N SER A 294 28.75 -15.99 22.73
CA SER A 294 28.01 -16.80 21.77
C SER A 294 28.30 -16.34 20.35
N GLN A 295 28.26 -17.27 19.41
CA GLN A 295 28.32 -16.94 17.99
C GLN A 295 27.00 -16.40 17.44
N PHE A 296 25.98 -16.18 18.30
CA PHE A 296 24.66 -15.78 17.83
C PHE A 296 24.69 -14.42 17.10
N PRO A 297 25.31 -13.35 17.63
CA PRO A 297 25.37 -12.07 16.92
C PRO A 297 26.09 -12.20 15.57
N GLN A 298 27.19 -12.95 15.53
CA GLN A 298 27.96 -13.18 14.31
C GLN A 298 27.16 -13.98 13.26
N LYS A 299 26.46 -15.05 13.69
CA LYS A 299 25.60 -15.85 12.79
C LYS A 299 24.42 -15.03 12.28
N LEU A 300 23.83 -14.19 13.11
CA LEU A 300 22.74 -13.29 12.72
C LEU A 300 23.23 -12.27 11.69
N ALA A 301 24.39 -11.65 11.92
CA ALA A 301 25.00 -10.71 10.98
C ALA A 301 25.33 -11.39 9.64
N ASN A 302 25.96 -12.56 9.68
CA ASN A 302 26.30 -13.33 8.48
C ASN A 302 25.06 -13.74 7.69
N SER A 303 24.01 -14.22 8.38
CA SER A 303 22.74 -14.61 7.73
C SER A 303 22.06 -13.40 7.09
N THR A 304 22.11 -12.23 7.74
CA THR A 304 21.56 -10.98 7.20
C THR A 304 22.34 -10.52 5.97
N ALA A 305 23.67 -10.64 5.97
CA ALA A 305 24.50 -10.35 4.81
C ALA A 305 24.25 -11.32 3.65
N GLN A 306 24.07 -12.62 3.94
CA GLN A 306 23.67 -13.60 2.92
C GLN A 306 22.31 -13.27 2.30
N LEU A 307 21.34 -12.84 3.12
CA LEU A 307 20.03 -12.43 2.64
C LEU A 307 20.12 -11.22 1.70
N ALA A 308 20.96 -10.23 2.03
CA ALA A 308 21.21 -9.08 1.16
C ALA A 308 21.86 -9.50 -0.19
N ASN A 309 22.81 -10.43 -0.16
CA ASN A 309 23.40 -10.98 -1.38
C ASN A 309 22.38 -11.75 -2.24
N ILE A 310 21.51 -12.55 -1.61
CA ILE A 310 20.41 -13.24 -2.31
C ILE A 310 19.48 -12.24 -2.98
N GLN A 311 19.11 -11.16 -2.28
CA GLN A 311 18.29 -10.09 -2.84
C GLN A 311 18.94 -9.44 -4.08
N SER A 312 20.24 -9.12 -3.99
CA SER A 312 20.99 -8.54 -5.11
C SER A 312 21.03 -9.49 -6.31
N ASN A 313 21.34 -10.76 -6.08
CA ASN A 313 21.39 -11.78 -7.14
C ASN A 313 20.02 -12.04 -7.77
N PHE A 314 18.96 -12.00 -6.96
CA PHE A 314 17.59 -12.11 -7.45
C PHE A 314 17.25 -10.93 -8.36
N SER A 315 17.56 -9.70 -7.96
CA SER A 315 17.37 -8.50 -8.80
C SER A 315 18.13 -8.59 -10.12
N GLN A 316 19.38 -9.09 -10.10
CA GLN A 316 20.16 -9.31 -11.31
C GLN A 316 19.53 -10.37 -12.21
N SER A 317 19.01 -11.46 -11.62
CA SER A 317 18.32 -12.51 -12.36
C SER A 317 17.03 -11.99 -13.02
N THR A 318 16.27 -11.14 -12.33
CA THR A 318 15.08 -10.48 -12.90
C THR A 318 15.45 -9.57 -14.08
N SER A 319 16.56 -8.83 -13.98
CA SER A 319 17.07 -7.99 -15.08
C SER A 319 17.49 -8.81 -16.30
N THR A 320 18.23 -9.91 -16.08
CA THR A 320 18.60 -10.84 -17.15
C THR A 320 17.37 -11.47 -17.80
N LEU A 321 16.38 -11.87 -17.00
CA LEU A 321 15.12 -12.43 -17.51
C LEU A 321 14.35 -11.40 -18.36
N ALA A 322 14.29 -10.14 -17.93
CA ALA A 322 13.66 -9.07 -18.71
C ALA A 322 14.35 -8.87 -20.06
N THR A 323 15.68 -8.88 -20.08
CA THR A 323 16.47 -8.81 -21.33
C THR A 323 16.18 -10.01 -22.24
N ALA A 324 16.08 -11.22 -21.68
CA ALA A 324 15.77 -12.42 -22.44
C ALA A 324 14.36 -12.37 -23.05
N VAL A 325 13.38 -11.87 -22.31
CA VAL A 325 12.00 -11.68 -22.81
C VAL A 325 11.98 -10.67 -23.96
N GLN A 326 12.73 -9.57 -23.86
CA GLN A 326 12.86 -8.60 -24.96
C GLN A 326 13.51 -9.23 -26.21
N ALA A 327 14.54 -10.05 -26.03
CA ALA A 327 15.16 -10.76 -27.15
C ALA A 327 14.18 -11.73 -27.84
N ILE A 328 13.34 -12.43 -27.07
CA ILE A 328 12.29 -13.29 -27.62
C ILE A 328 11.27 -12.48 -28.41
N GLU A 329 10.87 -11.30 -27.92
CA GLU A 329 9.96 -10.40 -28.64
C GLU A 329 10.51 -10.01 -30.03
N ILE A 330 11.81 -9.66 -30.10
CA ILE A 330 12.48 -9.36 -31.38
C ILE A 330 12.46 -10.57 -32.32
N VAL A 331 12.79 -11.76 -31.81
CA VAL A 331 12.77 -13.00 -32.61
C VAL A 331 11.36 -13.31 -33.13
N VAL A 332 10.32 -13.05 -32.34
CA VAL A 332 8.92 -13.23 -32.76
C VAL A 332 8.57 -12.25 -33.88
N ILE A 333 8.99 -10.98 -33.78
CA ILE A 333 8.80 -9.98 -34.84
C ILE A 333 9.50 -10.40 -36.14
N GLU A 334 10.75 -10.88 -36.05
CA GLU A 334 11.49 -11.38 -37.22
C GLU A 334 10.82 -12.60 -37.84
N LEU A 335 10.36 -13.57 -37.03
CA LEU A 335 9.63 -14.74 -37.52
C LEU A 335 8.35 -14.37 -38.27
N GLN A 336 7.60 -13.37 -37.78
CA GLN A 336 6.45 -12.82 -38.50
C GLN A 336 6.87 -12.18 -39.83
N GLY A 337 8.02 -11.48 -39.85
CA GLY A 337 8.63 -10.95 -41.05
C GLY A 337 8.95 -12.03 -42.08
N TYR A 338 9.60 -13.12 -41.66
CA TYR A 338 9.88 -14.28 -42.50
C TYR A 338 8.61 -14.94 -43.03
N SER A 339 7.59 -15.11 -42.18
CA SER A 339 6.30 -15.67 -42.59
C SER A 339 5.66 -14.85 -43.73
N LYS A 340 5.67 -13.51 -43.64
CA LYS A 340 5.19 -12.62 -44.71
C LYS A 340 6.00 -12.77 -46.00
N ARG A 341 7.32 -12.84 -45.90
CA ARG A 341 8.21 -13.03 -47.07
C ARG A 341 7.96 -14.39 -47.73
N LEU A 342 7.76 -15.44 -46.94
CA LEU A 342 7.45 -16.78 -47.45
C LEU A 342 6.09 -16.83 -48.14
N ALA A 343 5.08 -16.16 -47.60
CA ALA A 343 3.77 -16.03 -48.25
C ALA A 343 3.89 -15.33 -49.61
N LYS A 344 4.61 -14.20 -49.67
CA LYS A 344 4.88 -13.47 -50.93
C LYS A 344 5.65 -14.33 -51.93
N PHE A 345 6.62 -15.11 -51.47
CA PHE A 345 7.34 -16.06 -52.32
C PHE A 345 6.42 -17.16 -52.87
N GLY A 346 5.49 -17.67 -52.06
CA GLY A 346 4.44 -18.60 -52.51
C GLY A 346 3.53 -18.01 -53.61
N GLU A 347 3.15 -16.74 -53.48
CA GLU A 347 2.41 -16.01 -54.53
C GLU A 347 3.23 -15.90 -55.82
N GLN A 348 4.52 -15.55 -55.72
CA GLN A 348 5.41 -15.48 -56.87
C GLN A 348 5.57 -16.83 -57.58
N ILE A 349 5.75 -17.93 -56.83
CA ILE A 349 5.79 -19.29 -57.40
C ILE A 349 4.49 -19.59 -58.15
N THR A 350 3.34 -19.25 -57.56
CA THR A 350 2.04 -19.47 -58.19
C THR A 350 1.91 -18.69 -59.50
N SER A 351 2.28 -17.41 -59.51
CA SER A 351 2.29 -16.58 -60.72
C SER A 351 3.25 -17.13 -61.79
N ASN A 352 4.44 -17.59 -61.38
CA ASN A 352 5.40 -18.18 -62.30
C ASN A 352 4.88 -19.48 -62.90
N ASN A 353 4.27 -20.35 -62.09
CA ASN A 353 3.67 -21.59 -62.56
C ASN A 353 2.55 -21.33 -63.58
N GLN A 354 1.68 -20.33 -63.33
CA GLN A 354 0.67 -19.91 -64.29
C GLN A 354 1.29 -19.42 -65.61
N THR A 355 2.42 -18.72 -65.55
CA THR A 355 3.15 -18.25 -66.73
C THR A 355 3.74 -19.42 -67.52
N SER A 356 4.36 -20.38 -66.84
CA SER A 356 4.87 -21.62 -67.44
C SER A 356 3.77 -22.44 -68.12
N LEU A 357 2.58 -22.52 -67.52
CA LEU A 357 1.42 -23.18 -68.13
C LEU A 357 0.99 -22.48 -69.43
N LYS A 358 0.87 -21.15 -69.42
CA LYS A 358 0.56 -20.37 -70.63
C LYS A 358 1.61 -20.56 -71.73
N LEU A 359 2.89 -20.62 -71.36
CA LEU A 359 3.97 -20.87 -72.30
C LEU A 359 3.86 -22.26 -72.92
N LEU A 360 3.53 -23.28 -72.11
CA LEU A 360 3.31 -24.64 -72.59
C LEU A 360 2.12 -24.72 -73.56
N GLU A 361 1.00 -24.07 -73.24
CA GLU A 361 -0.17 -23.96 -74.12
C GLU A 361 0.19 -23.29 -75.45
N SER A 362 0.98 -22.21 -75.41
CA SER A 362 1.48 -21.51 -76.59
C SER A 362 2.39 -22.41 -77.45
N HIS A 363 3.32 -23.14 -76.84
CA HIS A 363 4.15 -24.12 -77.55
C HIS A 363 3.32 -25.22 -78.21
N GLN A 364 2.31 -25.73 -77.50
CA GLN A 364 1.40 -26.74 -78.06
C GLN A 364 0.61 -26.19 -79.25
N SER A 365 0.16 -24.93 -79.18
CA SER A 365 -0.51 -24.23 -80.29
C SER A 365 0.43 -24.03 -81.49
N ASN A 366 1.67 -23.60 -81.24
CA ASN A 366 2.69 -23.46 -82.27
C ASN A 366 3.03 -24.80 -82.93
N GLN A 367 3.11 -25.89 -82.16
CA GLN A 367 3.35 -27.23 -82.70
C GLN A 367 2.21 -27.69 -83.61
N LYS A 368 0.94 -27.46 -83.23
CA LYS A 368 -0.22 -27.75 -84.09
C LYS A 368 -0.18 -26.93 -85.38
N SER A 369 0.13 -25.65 -85.28
CA SER A 369 0.23 -24.75 -86.43
C SER A 369 1.35 -25.18 -87.39
N LEU A 370 2.51 -25.57 -86.86
CA LEU A 370 3.62 -26.10 -87.66
C LEU A 370 3.24 -27.42 -88.36
N ALA A 371 2.53 -28.32 -87.68
CA ALA A 371 2.06 -29.55 -88.29
C ALA A 371 1.10 -29.28 -89.45
N GLU A 372 0.21 -28.29 -89.30
CA GLU A 372 -0.70 -27.86 -90.36
C GLU A 372 0.05 -27.22 -91.55
N MET A 373 1.10 -26.46 -91.27
CA MET A 373 1.98 -25.88 -92.29
C MET A 373 2.77 -26.93 -93.06
N ILE A 374 3.31 -27.95 -92.37
CA ILE A 374 3.99 -29.08 -93.03
C ILE A 374 3.01 -29.79 -93.97
N ARG A 375 1.76 -30.00 -93.54
CA ARG A 375 0.70 -30.58 -94.38
C ARG A 375 0.44 -29.73 -95.64
N GLN A 376 0.29 -28.42 -95.47
CA GLN A 376 0.07 -27.50 -96.60
C GLN A 376 1.25 -27.48 -97.59
N LEU A 377 2.48 -27.48 -97.09
CA LEU A 377 3.68 -27.57 -97.94
C LEU A 377 3.75 -28.90 -98.71
N GLN A 378 3.33 -30.00 -98.07
CA GLN A 378 3.30 -31.31 -98.72
C GLN A 378 2.24 -31.37 -99.84
N GLU A 379 1.07 -30.78 -99.63
CA GLU A 379 0.03 -30.62 -100.66
C GLU A 379 0.51 -29.73 -101.83
N ALA A 380 1.17 -28.60 -101.52
CA ALA A 380 1.74 -27.73 -102.54
C ALA A 380 2.84 -28.44 -103.36
N SER A 381 3.69 -29.24 -102.71
CA SER A 381 4.72 -30.06 -103.36
C SER A 381 4.13 -31.09 -104.32
N GLN A 382 3.03 -31.75 -103.95
CA GLN A 382 2.31 -32.65 -104.86
C GLN A 382 1.76 -31.90 -106.09
N GLY A 383 1.19 -30.70 -105.88
CA GLY A 383 0.77 -29.82 -106.98
C GLY A 383 1.92 -29.44 -107.92
N PHE A 384 3.10 -29.15 -107.35
CA PHE A 384 4.29 -28.85 -108.13
C PHE A 384 4.80 -30.07 -108.91
N GLN A 385 4.81 -31.26 -108.30
CA GLN A 385 5.18 -32.50 -109.00
C GLN A 385 4.24 -32.80 -110.18
N LEU A 386 2.93 -32.58 -110.02
CA LEU A 386 1.96 -32.68 -111.10
C LEU A 386 2.28 -31.69 -112.24
N ALA A 387 2.60 -30.44 -111.91
CA ALA A 387 2.98 -29.42 -112.89
C ALA A 387 4.27 -29.80 -113.65
N VAL A 388 5.29 -30.30 -112.95
CA VAL A 388 6.54 -30.79 -113.57
C VAL A 388 6.27 -31.97 -114.49
N GLY A 389 5.43 -32.93 -114.08
CA GLY A 389 5.05 -34.07 -114.92
C GLY A 389 4.26 -33.67 -116.18
N THR A 390 3.41 -32.64 -116.07
CA THR A 390 2.73 -32.07 -117.24
C THR A 390 3.71 -31.35 -118.16
N LEU A 391 4.68 -30.63 -117.60
CA LEU A 391 5.75 -29.96 -118.37
C LEU A 391 6.61 -30.97 -119.15
N ASP A 392 7.04 -32.08 -118.51
CA ASP A 392 7.81 -33.15 -119.19
C ASP A 392 6.99 -33.79 -120.33
N SER A 393 5.70 -34.03 -120.08
CA SER A 393 4.78 -34.54 -121.10
C SER A 393 4.63 -33.56 -122.29
N LEU A 394 4.58 -32.26 -122.01
CA LEU A 394 4.51 -31.20 -123.03
C LEU A 394 5.80 -31.13 -123.85
N GLN A 395 6.97 -31.16 -123.18
CA GLN A 395 8.29 -31.15 -123.81
C GLN A 395 8.44 -32.34 -124.77
N ARG A 396 8.09 -33.55 -124.35
CA ARG A 396 8.17 -34.75 -125.21
C ARG A 396 7.28 -34.65 -126.46
N ARG A 397 6.13 -33.97 -126.38
CA ARG A 397 5.21 -33.82 -127.53
C ARG A 397 5.63 -32.73 -128.49
N VAL A 398 6.08 -31.58 -128.00
CA VAL A 398 6.68 -30.52 -128.83
C VAL A 398 7.86 -31.08 -129.64
N VAL A 399 8.63 -32.02 -129.06
CA VAL A 399 9.72 -32.71 -129.76
C VAL A 399 9.25 -33.79 -130.74
N SER A 400 8.09 -34.42 -130.53
CA SER A 400 7.69 -35.64 -131.27
C SER A 400 6.63 -35.49 -132.37
N LYS A 401 5.91 -34.36 -132.50
CA LYS A 401 5.13 -33.99 -133.69
C LYS A 401 4.50 -32.60 -133.52
N ALA A 402 4.88 -31.64 -134.36
CA ALA A 402 4.42 -30.24 -134.29
C ALA A 402 3.03 -29.98 -134.91
N ASP A 403 2.25 -31.02 -135.26
CA ASP A 403 1.03 -30.87 -136.07
C ASP A 403 -0.29 -30.79 -135.27
N ASN A 404 -0.30 -30.98 -133.94
CA ASN A 404 -1.52 -30.90 -133.10
C ASN A 404 -1.46 -29.73 -132.10
N LEU A 405 -1.67 -28.51 -132.61
CA LEU A 405 -1.65 -27.27 -131.82
C LEU A 405 -2.77 -27.19 -130.76
N ASP A 406 -3.96 -27.76 -131.02
CA ASP A 406 -5.11 -27.70 -130.10
C ASP A 406 -4.88 -28.46 -128.79
N GLU A 407 -4.21 -29.62 -128.85
CA GLU A 407 -3.95 -30.44 -127.67
C GLU A 407 -2.84 -29.84 -126.80
N VAL A 408 -1.84 -29.19 -127.43
CA VAL A 408 -0.81 -28.39 -126.76
C VAL A 408 -1.45 -27.21 -126.03
N GLN A 409 -2.44 -26.54 -126.62
CA GLN A 409 -3.17 -25.45 -125.98
C GLN A 409 -3.93 -25.90 -124.74
N ILE A 410 -4.60 -27.07 -124.79
CA ILE A 410 -5.30 -27.63 -123.62
C ILE A 410 -4.31 -27.94 -122.50
N GLN A 411 -3.17 -28.55 -122.80
CA GLN A 411 -2.16 -28.85 -121.78
C GLN A 411 -1.47 -27.61 -121.23
N LEU A 412 -1.21 -26.59 -122.05
CA LEU A 412 -0.72 -25.29 -121.58
C LEU A 412 -1.73 -24.62 -120.64
N LYS A 413 -3.03 -24.74 -120.93
CA LYS A 413 -4.09 -24.24 -120.04
C LYS A 413 -4.12 -25.01 -118.72
N THR A 414 -3.96 -26.33 -118.76
CA THR A 414 -3.87 -27.17 -117.55
C THR A 414 -2.61 -26.84 -116.73
N LEU A 415 -1.46 -26.67 -117.38
CA LEU A 415 -0.21 -26.27 -116.74
C LEU A 415 -0.33 -24.88 -116.12
N ALA A 416 -0.89 -23.92 -116.85
CA ALA A 416 -1.13 -22.57 -116.35
C ALA A 416 -2.07 -22.59 -115.13
N ASN A 417 -3.15 -23.37 -115.17
CA ASN A 417 -4.04 -23.53 -114.03
C ASN A 417 -3.35 -24.21 -112.85
N ALA A 418 -2.51 -25.23 -113.09
CA ALA A 418 -1.75 -25.91 -112.04
C ALA A 418 -0.70 -24.98 -111.40
N LEU A 419 0.02 -24.20 -112.20
CA LEU A 419 0.98 -23.21 -111.72
C LEU A 419 0.31 -22.06 -110.98
N ASN A 420 -0.85 -21.57 -111.46
CA ASN A 420 -1.59 -20.49 -110.81
C ASN A 420 -2.14 -20.96 -109.46
N ASN A 421 -2.75 -22.15 -109.40
CA ASN A 421 -3.22 -22.74 -108.15
C ASN A 421 -2.06 -23.02 -107.16
N SER A 422 -0.91 -23.48 -107.65
CA SER A 422 0.27 -23.69 -106.81
C SER A 422 0.84 -22.36 -106.30
N THR A 423 0.87 -21.31 -107.13
CA THR A 423 1.34 -19.97 -106.76
C THR A 423 0.40 -19.31 -105.74
N ASP A 424 -0.91 -19.46 -105.90
CA ASP A 424 -1.92 -18.99 -104.94
C ASP A 424 -1.79 -19.73 -103.60
N GLY A 425 -1.64 -21.06 -103.64
CA GLY A 425 -1.42 -21.87 -102.44
C GLY A 425 -0.13 -21.49 -101.70
N ILE A 426 0.97 -21.28 -102.41
CA ILE A 426 2.24 -20.82 -101.83
C ILE A 426 2.10 -19.40 -101.26
N SER A 427 1.45 -18.48 -101.98
CA SER A 427 1.26 -17.10 -101.52
C SER A 427 0.41 -17.02 -100.25
N GLN A 428 -0.67 -17.81 -100.17
CA GLN A 428 -1.47 -17.92 -98.96
C GLN A 428 -0.70 -18.55 -97.80
N SER A 429 0.12 -19.58 -98.08
CA SER A 429 0.97 -20.22 -97.07
C SER A 429 2.03 -19.27 -96.53
N ILE A 430 2.70 -18.49 -97.39
CA ILE A 430 3.68 -17.47 -96.99
C ILE A 430 3.01 -16.37 -96.17
N LYS A 431 1.81 -15.93 -96.55
CA LYS A 431 1.07 -14.92 -95.80
C LYS A 431 0.65 -15.44 -94.42
N SER A 432 0.12 -16.66 -94.35
CA SER A 432 -0.23 -17.32 -93.09
C SER A 432 0.99 -17.49 -92.18
N LEU A 433 2.14 -17.89 -92.75
CA LEU A 433 3.42 -17.97 -92.04
C LEU A 433 3.85 -16.60 -91.50
N GLY A 434 3.75 -15.54 -92.31
CA GLY A 434 4.06 -14.17 -91.89
C GLY A 434 3.19 -13.71 -90.73
N ASP A 435 1.88 -13.94 -90.80
CA ASP A 435 0.93 -13.59 -89.75
C ASP A 435 1.17 -14.38 -88.45
N GLN A 436 1.52 -15.67 -88.55
CA GLN A 436 1.82 -16.52 -87.39
C GLN A 436 3.15 -16.15 -86.73
N ILE A 437 4.21 -15.93 -87.52
CA ILE A 437 5.50 -15.44 -86.99
C ILE A 437 5.31 -14.09 -86.32
N GLY A 438 4.56 -13.18 -86.94
CA GLY A 438 4.23 -11.86 -86.37
C GLY A 438 3.53 -11.97 -85.01
N LYS A 439 2.52 -12.83 -84.90
CA LYS A 439 1.82 -13.09 -83.63
C LYS A 439 2.73 -13.74 -82.58
N GLY A 440 3.55 -14.73 -82.97
CA GLY A 440 4.50 -15.40 -82.08
C GLY A 440 5.54 -14.43 -81.52
N MET A 441 6.15 -13.61 -82.39
CA MET A 441 7.13 -12.60 -81.98
C MET A 441 6.50 -11.52 -81.10
N SER A 442 5.29 -11.05 -81.42
CA SER A 442 4.58 -10.07 -80.59
C SER A 442 4.24 -10.62 -79.21
N ASN A 443 3.79 -11.88 -79.11
CA ASN A 443 3.51 -12.52 -77.82
C ASN A 443 4.79 -12.72 -77.02
N GLN A 444 5.88 -13.16 -77.64
CA GLN A 444 7.16 -13.34 -76.97
C GLN A 444 7.75 -12.00 -76.48
N ALA A 445 7.63 -10.93 -77.27
CA ALA A 445 8.06 -9.59 -76.86
C ALA A 445 7.26 -9.08 -75.66
N ASN A 446 5.95 -9.29 -75.64
CA ASN A 446 5.10 -8.93 -74.50
C ASN A 446 5.45 -9.74 -73.24
N LEU A 447 5.70 -11.05 -73.38
CA LEU A 447 6.17 -11.91 -72.27
C LEU A 447 7.52 -11.43 -71.74
N ASN A 448 8.49 -11.18 -72.61
CA ASN A 448 9.81 -10.69 -72.20
C ASN A 448 9.72 -9.34 -71.48
N ASN A 449 8.87 -8.42 -71.95
CA ASN A 449 8.61 -7.15 -71.26
C ASN A 449 8.00 -7.35 -69.87
N SER A 450 7.04 -8.29 -69.73
CA SER A 450 6.46 -8.60 -68.43
C SER A 450 7.48 -9.19 -67.45
N HIS A 451 8.38 -10.07 -67.92
CA HIS A 451 9.46 -10.62 -67.12
C HIS A 451 10.49 -9.56 -66.71
N LEU A 452 10.87 -8.66 -67.64
CA LEU A 452 11.76 -7.54 -67.33
C LEU A 452 11.15 -6.61 -66.28
N SER A 453 9.84 -6.34 -66.33
CA SER A 453 9.15 -5.54 -65.32
C SER A 453 9.16 -6.20 -63.94
N VAL A 454 8.97 -7.52 -63.86
CA VAL A 454 9.05 -8.26 -62.58
C VAL A 454 10.47 -8.25 -62.03
N ILE A 455 11.48 -8.47 -62.87
CA ILE A 455 12.89 -8.40 -62.48
C ILE A 455 13.24 -7.00 -61.96
N ALA A 456 12.82 -5.94 -62.66
CA ALA A 456 13.04 -4.56 -62.23
C ALA A 456 12.38 -4.27 -60.88
N THR A 457 11.16 -4.77 -60.65
CA THR A 457 10.44 -4.62 -59.38
C THR A 457 11.16 -5.32 -58.23
N ASN A 458 11.62 -6.56 -58.46
CA ASN A 458 12.38 -7.31 -57.45
C ASN A 458 13.72 -6.66 -57.14
N LEU A 459 14.44 -6.16 -58.15
CA LEU A 459 15.68 -5.40 -57.94
C LEU A 459 15.44 -4.14 -57.12
N GLN A 460 14.36 -3.41 -57.37
CA GLN A 460 13.99 -2.24 -56.58
C GLN A 460 13.69 -2.60 -55.12
N GLU A 461 13.04 -3.74 -54.88
CA GLU A 461 12.77 -4.23 -53.52
C GLU A 461 14.05 -4.62 -52.78
N TYR A 462 15.00 -5.29 -53.44
CA TYR A 462 16.31 -5.58 -52.87
C TYR A 462 17.10 -4.30 -52.54
N ILE A 463 17.05 -3.28 -53.39
CA ILE A 463 17.67 -1.98 -53.13
C ILE A 463 17.08 -1.35 -51.86
N ASN A 464 15.75 -1.36 -51.73
CA ASN A 464 15.07 -0.80 -50.55
C ASN A 464 15.45 -1.56 -49.27
N GLN A 465 15.48 -2.90 -49.32
CA GLN A 465 15.90 -3.73 -48.19
C GLN A 465 17.34 -3.46 -47.76
N MET A 466 18.28 -3.36 -48.72
CA MET A 466 19.67 -3.00 -48.40
C MET A 466 19.77 -1.62 -47.74
N GLN A 467 18.91 -0.68 -48.12
CA GLN A 467 18.88 0.65 -47.54
C GLN A 467 18.34 0.66 -46.11
N GLU A 468 17.33 -0.16 -45.81
CA GLU A 468 16.85 -0.40 -44.44
C GLU A 468 17.93 -1.05 -43.57
N THR A 469 18.57 -2.11 -44.05
CA THR A 469 19.67 -2.77 -43.33
C THR A 469 20.82 -1.81 -43.06
N LYS A 470 21.18 -0.96 -44.03
CA LYS A 470 22.20 0.09 -43.84
C LYS A 470 21.81 1.03 -42.69
N ASN A 471 20.56 1.48 -42.64
CA ASN A 471 20.08 2.38 -41.58
C ASN A 471 20.09 1.71 -40.20
N GLU A 472 19.75 0.42 -40.14
CA GLU A 472 19.76 -0.36 -38.91
C GLU A 472 21.19 -0.59 -38.39
N ILE A 473 22.14 -0.88 -39.28
CA ILE A 473 23.56 -0.93 -38.95
C ILE A 473 24.03 0.40 -38.36
N TYR A 474 23.67 1.55 -38.97
CA TYR A 474 24.02 2.86 -38.41
C TYR A 474 23.48 3.08 -36.98
N ARG A 475 22.23 2.65 -36.72
CA ARG A 475 21.64 2.74 -35.38
C ARG A 475 22.35 1.85 -34.36
N LEU A 476 22.68 0.62 -34.74
CA LEU A 476 23.42 -0.31 -33.91
C LEU A 476 24.81 0.23 -33.60
N THR A 477 25.56 0.70 -34.59
CA THR A 477 26.88 1.33 -34.41
C THR A 477 26.79 2.53 -33.45
N HIS A 478 25.82 3.41 -33.63
CA HIS A 478 25.65 4.58 -32.75
C HIS A 478 25.29 4.19 -31.30
N THR A 479 24.53 3.11 -31.13
CA THR A 479 24.16 2.60 -29.80
C THR A 479 25.37 1.96 -29.10
N ILE A 480 26.18 1.21 -29.85
CA ILE A 480 27.44 0.65 -29.36
C ILE A 480 28.40 1.77 -28.94
N ASP A 481 28.57 2.82 -29.75
CA ASP A 481 29.42 3.97 -29.42
C ASP A 481 28.95 4.70 -28.14
N LYS A 482 27.65 4.78 -27.91
CA LYS A 482 27.09 5.34 -26.66
C LYS A 482 27.34 4.46 -25.44
N LEU A 483 27.33 3.15 -25.61
CA LEU A 483 27.61 2.20 -24.54
C LEU A 483 29.11 2.11 -24.22
N ALA A 484 29.98 2.29 -25.20
CA ALA A 484 31.44 2.30 -25.01
C ALA A 484 31.97 3.59 -24.36
N ASN A 485 31.22 4.69 -24.42
CA ASN A 485 31.58 6.00 -23.84
C ASN A 485 30.88 6.30 -22.50
N LYS A 486 30.31 5.29 -21.84
CA LYS A 486 29.80 5.34 -20.46
C LYS A 486 30.58 4.36 -19.61
#